data_AF-A0AAD4NK20-F1
#
_entry.id   AF-A0AAD4NK20-F1
#
_cell.length_a   1.000
_cell.length_b   1.000
_cell.length_c   1.000
_cell.angle_alpha   90.00
_cell.angle_beta   90.00
_cell.angle_gamma   90.00
#
_symmetry.space_group_name_H-M   'P 1'
#
loop_
_entity.id
_entity.type
_entity.pdbx_description
1 polymer ?
#
loop_
_entity_poly.entity_id
_entity_poly.type
_entity_poly.pdbx_seq_one_letter_code
_entity_poly.pdbx_strand_id
1 'polypeptide(L)'
;MCDSDSGPNPKATENNNYGNKNDTPEADMTEKLHDASESELSKEQILDIENQLFEIAAARKEIDRFRKVLRQYRCEEMVVKYRIELNDECMRMGYNLDHERKSHAEELRLINQDINHLEDLQKKVIATHHKHKSTISCQAQSLSISFRLLNRLLINRLSKQNSKNDQTQDVQDVPLIWDKIMPPLSPDLFVQSTGDETKDAKKPRIATFASSPPTGLSLLSMFATANTIKNGSNTPSCTILGSRIPTTTTGWRGPMPINRATMPTMSGYAESISREESSKLKTCMSCQQRIHRNAPICPFCKSKITSKLNKRSRK
;
A
#
# COMPACT_ATOMS: atom_id res chain seq x y z
N MET A 1 -3.45 12.68 -26.19
CA MET A 1 -3.29 14.03 -26.77
C MET A 1 -3.23 15.02 -25.63
N CYS A 2 -2.07 15.11 -24.98
CA CYS A 2 -1.70 16.20 -24.08
C CYS A 2 -0.20 16.38 -24.26
N ASP A 3 0.19 17.63 -24.45
CA ASP A 3 1.40 18.05 -25.13
C ASP A 3 2.69 17.79 -24.34
N SER A 4 3.68 17.32 -25.10
CA SER A 4 5.08 17.18 -24.70
C SER A 4 5.75 18.55 -24.77
N ASP A 5 5.82 19.27 -23.65
CA ASP A 5 6.55 20.53 -23.57
C ASP A 5 8.00 20.26 -23.09
N SER A 6 8.84 19.89 -24.06
CA SER A 6 10.28 19.77 -23.92
C SER A 6 10.93 21.16 -23.89
N GLY A 7 11.14 21.69 -22.68
CA GLY A 7 11.88 22.92 -22.44
C GLY A 7 13.36 22.80 -22.85
N PRO A 8 13.99 23.87 -23.36
CA PRO A 8 15.33 23.82 -23.91
C PRO A 8 16.39 23.75 -22.81
N ASN A 9 17.29 22.79 -22.98
CA ASN A 9 18.54 22.62 -22.26
C ASN A 9 19.43 23.89 -22.44
N PRO A 10 19.77 24.63 -21.37
CA PRO A 10 20.69 25.75 -21.48
C PRO A 10 22.10 25.18 -21.74
N LYS A 11 22.50 25.22 -23.02
CA LYS A 11 23.88 25.01 -23.44
C LYS A 11 24.77 25.95 -22.62
N ALA A 12 25.63 25.33 -21.82
CA ALA A 12 26.73 25.97 -21.14
C ALA A 12 27.56 26.78 -22.15
N THR A 13 27.49 28.10 -22.04
CA THR A 13 28.49 29.00 -22.59
C THR A 13 29.72 28.92 -21.69
N GLU A 14 30.59 27.96 -21.98
CA GLU A 14 32.01 28.01 -21.59
C GLU A 14 32.66 29.18 -22.34
N ASN A 15 32.60 30.36 -21.74
CA ASN A 15 33.47 31.47 -22.07
C ASN A 15 34.17 31.89 -20.77
N ASN A 16 35.44 31.48 -20.63
CA ASN A 16 36.49 32.24 -19.97
C ASN A 16 37.82 31.51 -20.12
N ASN A 17 38.29 31.44 -21.37
CA ASN A 17 39.71 31.29 -21.65
C ASN A 17 40.37 32.67 -21.47
N TYR A 18 40.67 33.04 -20.22
CA TYR A 18 41.57 34.16 -19.94
C TYR A 18 42.99 33.68 -20.24
N GLY A 19 43.40 33.91 -21.48
CA GLY A 19 44.78 33.78 -21.91
C GLY A 19 45.67 34.65 -21.05
N ASN A 20 46.43 34.01 -20.17
CA ASN A 20 47.55 34.57 -19.46
C ASN A 20 48.70 34.71 -20.48
N LYS A 21 48.75 35.85 -21.19
CA LYS A 21 49.92 36.27 -21.97
C LYS A 21 50.63 37.37 -21.18
N ASN A 22 51.54 36.94 -20.31
CA ASN A 22 52.58 37.79 -19.76
C ASN A 22 53.67 37.96 -20.82
N ASP A 23 53.43 38.83 -21.78
CA ASP A 23 54.47 39.39 -22.65
C ASP A 23 54.76 40.82 -22.15
N THR A 24 55.58 40.94 -21.12
CA THR A 24 56.22 42.21 -20.74
C THR A 24 57.61 42.25 -21.37
N PRO A 25 57.91 43.20 -22.27
CA PRO A 25 59.28 43.46 -22.68
C PRO A 25 60.02 44.15 -21.53
N GLU A 26 61.05 43.49 -21.01
CA GLU A 26 62.16 44.13 -20.30
C GLU A 26 62.83 45.14 -21.24
N ALA A 27 62.35 46.38 -21.23
CA ALA A 27 63.04 47.51 -21.81
C ALA A 27 63.60 48.36 -20.66
N ASP A 28 64.86 48.08 -20.37
CA ASP A 28 65.92 48.99 -19.96
C ASP A 28 65.52 50.49 -19.99
N MET A 29 65.11 51.01 -18.83
CA MET A 29 65.04 52.43 -18.50
C MET A 29 65.60 52.62 -17.09
N THR A 30 66.85 52.22 -16.89
CA THR A 30 67.67 52.84 -15.86
C THR A 30 68.27 54.12 -16.42
N GLU A 31 68.39 55.13 -15.55
CA GLU A 31 69.12 56.38 -15.77
C GLU A 31 68.29 57.60 -16.25
N LYS A 32 67.48 58.12 -15.31
CA LYS A 32 67.23 59.56 -15.11
C LYS A 32 66.79 59.80 -13.66
N LEU A 33 67.73 59.57 -12.74
CA LEU A 33 67.66 60.02 -11.35
C LEU A 33 68.28 61.42 -11.29
N HIS A 34 67.45 62.46 -11.40
CA HIS A 34 67.83 63.83 -11.10
C HIS A 34 66.68 64.53 -10.36
N ASP A 35 66.96 64.87 -9.10
CA ASP A 35 66.41 65.99 -8.33
C ASP A 35 64.88 66.17 -8.33
N ALA A 36 64.16 65.16 -7.84
CA ALA A 36 62.85 65.41 -7.24
C ALA A 36 63.10 65.90 -5.81
N SER A 37 62.99 67.22 -5.60
CA SER A 37 62.91 67.84 -4.28
C SER A 37 61.97 67.03 -3.38
N GLU A 38 62.51 66.43 -2.33
CA GLU A 38 61.75 65.77 -1.26
C GLU A 38 60.78 66.79 -0.68
N SER A 39 59.54 66.79 -1.18
CA SER A 39 58.47 67.58 -0.60
C SER A 39 58.11 66.88 0.71
N GLU A 40 58.67 67.36 1.82
CA GLU A 40 58.30 66.90 3.15
C GLU A 40 56.78 67.07 3.31
N LEU A 41 56.04 65.96 3.29
CA LEU A 41 54.62 65.95 3.59
C LEU A 41 54.42 66.60 4.95
N SER A 42 53.45 67.53 5.05
CA SER A 42 53.16 68.13 6.34
C SER A 42 52.63 67.07 7.30
N LYS A 43 52.92 67.23 8.60
CA LYS A 43 52.42 66.32 9.65
C LYS A 43 50.90 66.16 9.63
N GLU A 44 50.19 67.19 9.16
CA GLU A 44 48.73 67.22 9.05
C GLU A 44 48.23 66.31 7.92
N GLN A 45 48.94 66.25 6.78
CA GLN A 45 48.64 65.32 5.69
C GLN A 45 48.85 63.86 6.11
N ILE A 46 49.88 63.59 6.92
CA ILE A 46 50.15 62.24 7.44
C ILE A 46 48.99 61.78 8.34
N LEU A 47 48.52 62.64 9.25
CA LEU A 47 47.42 62.31 10.16
C LEU A 47 46.10 62.04 9.41
N ASP A 48 45.82 62.79 8.34
CA ASP A 48 44.63 62.57 7.51
C ASP A 48 44.69 61.20 6.80
N ILE A 49 45.85 60.85 6.24
CA ILE A 49 46.08 59.53 5.63
C ILE A 49 45.89 58.42 6.67
N GLU A 50 46.42 58.57 7.88
CA GLU A 50 46.24 57.59 8.96
C GLU A 50 44.76 57.38 9.31
N ASN A 51 43.98 58.46 9.41
CA ASN A 51 42.54 58.39 9.65
C ASN A 51 41.80 57.68 8.51
N GLN A 52 42.11 58.02 7.26
CA GLN A 52 41.51 57.35 6.09
C GLN A 52 41.86 55.85 6.06
N LEU A 53 43.10 55.48 6.37
CA LEU A 53 43.51 54.07 6.46
C LEU A 53 42.76 53.32 7.57
N PHE A 54 42.50 53.98 8.69
CA PHE A 54 41.69 53.42 9.77
C PHE A 54 40.25 53.18 9.33
N GLU A 55 39.63 54.15 8.64
CA GLU A 55 38.29 54.01 8.08
C GLU A 55 38.21 52.88 7.03
N ILE A 56 39.20 52.79 6.14
CA ILE A 56 39.29 51.71 5.14
C ILE A 56 39.41 50.35 5.84
N ALA A 57 40.22 50.24 6.90
CA ALA A 57 40.36 49.00 7.66
C ALA A 57 39.04 48.61 8.36
N ALA A 58 38.33 49.57 8.93
CA ALA A 58 37.02 49.37 9.53
C ALA A 58 35.99 48.90 8.49
N ALA A 59 35.94 49.55 7.32
CA ALA A 59 35.07 49.18 6.21
C ALA A 59 35.39 47.75 5.71
N ARG A 60 36.67 47.38 5.60
CA ARG A 60 37.08 46.02 5.20
C ARG A 60 36.60 44.97 6.19
N LYS A 61 36.70 45.23 7.50
CA LYS A 61 36.19 44.33 8.54
C LYS A 61 34.68 44.12 8.42
N GLU A 62 33.93 45.18 8.09
CA GLU A 62 32.49 45.08 7.88
C GLU A 62 32.14 44.29 6.61
N ILE A 63 32.87 44.51 5.52
CA ILE A 63 32.74 43.71 4.29
C ILE A 63 32.95 42.22 4.58
N ASP A 64 33.91 41.86 5.42
CA ASP A 64 34.16 40.46 5.77
C ASP A 64 33.03 39.85 6.63
N ARG A 65 32.41 40.66 7.50
CA ARG A 65 31.16 40.25 8.20
C ARG A 65 30.04 40.00 7.21
N PHE A 66 29.80 40.92 6.26
CA PHE A 66 28.79 40.73 5.22
C PHE A 66 29.07 39.50 4.37
N ARG A 67 30.32 39.23 3.99
CA ARG A 67 30.70 38.02 3.26
C ARG A 67 30.39 36.75 4.06
N LYS A 68 30.59 36.77 5.37
CA LYS A 68 30.26 35.63 6.25
C LYS A 68 28.75 35.40 6.29
N VAL A 69 27.97 36.46 6.48
CA VAL A 69 26.50 36.41 6.48
C VAL A 69 25.97 35.92 5.12
N LEU A 70 26.52 36.41 4.01
CA LEU A 70 26.16 35.97 2.67
C LEU A 70 26.42 34.47 2.45
N ARG A 71 27.55 33.95 2.95
CA ARG A 71 27.81 32.50 2.91
C ARG A 71 26.78 31.70 3.69
N GLN A 72 26.40 32.18 4.87
CA GLN A 72 25.35 31.53 5.67
C GLN A 72 24.01 31.50 4.92
N TYR A 73 23.58 32.62 4.36
CA TYR A 73 22.34 32.67 3.56
C TYR A 73 22.37 31.72 2.37
N ARG A 74 23.51 31.58 1.69
CA ARG A 74 23.67 30.61 0.59
C ARG A 74 23.55 29.16 1.08
N CYS A 75 24.10 28.84 2.25
CA CYS A 75 23.93 27.51 2.85
C CYS A 75 22.45 27.25 3.20
N GLU A 76 21.76 28.23 3.77
CA GLU A 76 20.33 28.12 4.12
C GLU A 76 19.44 27.99 2.87
N GLU A 77 19.74 28.75 1.81
CA GLU A 77 19.07 28.65 0.51
C GLU A 77 19.15 27.22 -0.06
N MET A 78 20.33 26.60 0.00
CA MET A 78 20.51 25.20 -0.45
C MET A 78 19.68 24.22 0.37
N VAL A 79 19.60 24.41 1.69
CA VAL A 79 18.76 23.57 2.57
C VAL A 79 17.27 23.73 2.23
N VAL A 80 16.83 24.96 1.94
CA VAL A 80 15.43 25.22 1.53
C VAL A 80 15.13 24.57 0.19
N LYS A 81 16.01 24.68 -0.80
CA LYS A 81 15.86 24.00 -2.11
C LYS A 81 15.69 22.49 -1.95
N TYR A 82 16.57 21.86 -1.17
CA TYR A 82 16.47 20.43 -0.87
C TYR A 82 15.14 20.06 -0.19
N ARG A 83 14.65 20.89 0.73
CA ARG A 83 13.37 20.66 1.40
C ARG A 83 12.18 20.78 0.45
N ILE A 84 12.23 21.69 -0.52
CA ILE A 84 11.19 21.82 -1.55
C ILE A 84 11.17 20.56 -2.41
N GLU A 85 12.33 20.10 -2.90
CA GLU A 85 12.44 18.86 -3.69
C GLU A 85 11.91 17.64 -2.91
N LEU A 86 12.29 17.50 -1.64
CA LEU A 86 11.79 16.42 -0.79
C LEU A 86 10.28 16.50 -0.58
N ASN A 87 9.73 17.70 -0.41
CA ASN A 87 8.29 17.89 -0.27
C ASN A 87 7.55 17.49 -1.55
N ASP A 88 8.08 17.87 -2.71
CA ASP A 88 7.50 17.49 -4.01
C ASP A 88 7.52 15.97 -4.21
N GLU A 89 8.60 15.31 -3.78
CA GLU A 89 8.69 13.84 -3.78
C GLU A 89 7.62 13.19 -2.89
N CYS A 90 7.45 13.70 -1.67
CA CYS A 90 6.43 13.23 -0.74
C CYS A 90 5.01 13.41 -1.31
N MET A 91 4.74 14.55 -1.96
CA MET A 91 3.46 14.83 -2.61
C MET A 91 3.20 13.88 -3.77
N ARG A 92 4.23 13.63 -4.61
CA ARG A 92 4.15 12.67 -5.72
C ARG A 92 3.88 11.25 -5.23
N MET A 93 4.58 10.82 -4.18
CA MET A 93 4.36 9.51 -3.58
C MET A 93 2.95 9.40 -2.97
N GLY A 94 2.46 10.45 -2.32
CA GLY A 94 1.08 10.52 -1.83
C GLY A 94 0.05 10.33 -2.95
N TYR A 95 0.25 11.01 -4.08
CA TYR A 95 -0.61 10.85 -5.26
C TYR A 95 -0.61 9.41 -5.80
N ASN A 96 0.56 8.78 -5.90
CA ASN A 96 0.68 7.40 -6.37
C ASN A 96 -0.04 6.42 -5.44
N LEU A 97 0.12 6.56 -4.13
CA LEU A 97 -0.57 5.73 -3.14
C LEU A 97 -2.09 5.91 -3.20
N ASP A 98 -2.56 7.13 -3.40
CA ASP A 98 -3.99 7.40 -3.58
C ASP A 98 -4.54 6.78 -4.88
N HIS A 99 -3.73 6.76 -5.94
CA HIS A 99 -4.07 6.09 -7.19
C HIS A 99 -4.14 4.57 -7.02
N GLU A 100 -3.11 3.95 -6.43
CA GLU A 100 -3.10 2.51 -6.11
C GLU A 100 -4.28 2.12 -5.23
N ARG A 101 -4.58 2.92 -4.19
CA ARG A 101 -5.74 2.68 -3.33
C ARG A 101 -7.05 2.68 -4.12
N LYS A 102 -7.22 3.60 -5.08
CA LYS A 102 -8.41 3.65 -5.95
C LYS A 102 -8.46 2.44 -6.89
N SER A 103 -7.33 2.04 -7.46
CA SER A 103 -7.23 0.83 -8.30
C SER A 103 -7.66 -0.42 -7.53
N HIS A 104 -7.09 -0.64 -6.33
CA HIS A 104 -7.46 -1.79 -5.49
C HIS A 104 -8.93 -1.75 -5.06
N ALA A 105 -9.51 -0.57 -4.83
CA ALA A 105 -10.92 -0.45 -4.50
C ALA A 105 -11.82 -0.89 -5.68
N GLU A 106 -11.41 -0.64 -6.91
CA GLU A 106 -12.14 -1.08 -8.11
C GLU A 106 -11.98 -2.57 -8.35
N GLU A 107 -10.77 -3.13 -8.19
CA GLU A 107 -10.56 -4.58 -8.24
C GLU A 107 -11.44 -5.32 -7.23
N LEU A 108 -11.54 -4.81 -5.99
CA LEU A 108 -12.44 -5.37 -4.98
C LEU A 108 -13.92 -5.26 -5.38
N ARG A 109 -14.33 -4.22 -6.12
CA ARG A 109 -15.69 -4.12 -6.65
C ARG A 109 -15.96 -5.19 -7.70
N LEU A 110 -15.02 -5.38 -8.63
CA LEU A 110 -15.12 -6.41 -9.66
C LEU A 110 -15.16 -7.81 -9.06
N ILE A 111 -14.28 -8.12 -8.10
CA ILE A 111 -14.31 -9.41 -7.39
C ILE A 111 -15.66 -9.65 -6.73
N ASN A 112 -16.23 -8.64 -6.06
CA ASN A 112 -17.55 -8.78 -5.44
C ASN A 112 -18.66 -8.98 -6.49
N GLN A 113 -18.56 -8.33 -7.65
CA GLN A 113 -19.49 -8.55 -8.75
C GLN A 113 -19.39 -9.99 -9.28
N ASP A 114 -18.18 -10.51 -9.45
CA ASP A 114 -17.92 -11.87 -9.93
C ASP A 114 -18.40 -12.91 -8.91
N ILE A 115 -18.19 -12.70 -7.61
CA ILE A 115 -18.74 -13.56 -6.54
C ILE A 115 -20.26 -13.66 -6.68
N ASN A 116 -20.95 -12.53 -6.78
CA ASN A 116 -22.41 -12.52 -6.95
C ASN A 116 -22.85 -13.25 -8.23
N HIS A 117 -22.11 -13.05 -9.33
CA HIS A 117 -22.40 -13.74 -10.59
C HIS A 117 -22.24 -15.26 -10.48
N LEU A 118 -21.16 -15.73 -9.84
CA LEU A 118 -20.88 -17.14 -9.61
C LEU A 118 -21.93 -17.77 -8.67
N GLU A 119 -22.36 -17.06 -7.63
CA GLU A 119 -23.45 -17.52 -6.75
C GLU A 119 -24.76 -17.73 -7.51
N ASP A 120 -25.09 -16.85 -8.45
CA ASP A 120 -26.28 -16.99 -9.28
C ASP A 120 -26.18 -18.14 -10.29
N LEU A 121 -25.00 -18.36 -10.87
CA LEU A 121 -24.74 -19.54 -11.69
C LEU A 121 -24.86 -20.83 -10.86
N GLN A 122 -24.31 -20.85 -9.64
CA GLN A 122 -24.40 -21.99 -8.73
C GLN A 122 -25.86 -22.30 -8.38
N LYS A 123 -26.68 -21.29 -8.04
CA LYS A 123 -28.12 -21.46 -7.78
C LYS A 123 -28.85 -22.07 -8.98
N LYS A 124 -28.53 -21.64 -10.20
CA LYS A 124 -29.11 -22.20 -11.43
C LYS A 124 -28.74 -23.67 -11.61
N VAL A 125 -27.47 -24.02 -11.42
CA VAL A 125 -27.00 -25.41 -11.51
C VAL A 125 -27.67 -26.30 -10.46
N ILE A 126 -27.79 -25.81 -9.22
CA ILE A 126 -28.49 -26.53 -8.15
C ILE A 126 -29.97 -26.74 -8.52
N ALA A 127 -30.65 -25.72 -9.04
CA ALA A 127 -32.05 -25.81 -9.45
C ALA A 127 -32.26 -26.79 -10.61
N THR A 128 -31.39 -26.78 -11.63
CA THR A 128 -31.47 -27.74 -12.75
C THR A 128 -31.18 -29.16 -12.28
N HIS A 129 -30.19 -29.35 -11.41
CA HIS A 129 -29.88 -30.65 -10.81
C HIS A 129 -31.06 -31.18 -9.99
N HIS A 130 -31.67 -30.36 -9.13
CA HIS A 130 -32.84 -30.74 -8.35
C HIS A 130 -34.02 -31.13 -9.26
N LYS A 131 -34.27 -30.36 -10.32
CA LYS A 131 -35.29 -30.70 -11.32
C LYS A 131 -35.02 -32.05 -11.97
N HIS A 132 -33.77 -32.31 -12.37
CA HIS A 132 -33.38 -33.58 -12.98
C HIS A 132 -33.52 -34.76 -12.01
N LYS A 133 -33.08 -34.59 -10.75
CA LYS A 133 -33.26 -35.57 -9.67
C LYS A 133 -34.73 -35.92 -9.48
N SER A 134 -35.62 -34.93 -9.43
CA SER A 134 -37.07 -35.16 -9.30
C SER A 134 -37.65 -35.93 -10.50
N THR A 135 -37.22 -35.60 -11.73
CA THR A 135 -37.63 -36.33 -12.93
C THR A 135 -37.18 -37.80 -12.90
N ILE A 136 -35.92 -38.06 -12.59
CA ILE A 136 -35.38 -39.42 -12.48
C ILE A 136 -36.11 -40.20 -11.38
N SER A 137 -36.34 -39.57 -10.22
CA SER A 137 -37.08 -40.20 -9.11
C SER A 137 -38.50 -40.59 -9.52
N CYS A 138 -39.21 -39.73 -10.25
CA CYS A 138 -40.55 -40.02 -10.77
C CYS A 138 -40.54 -41.19 -11.78
N GLN A 139 -39.58 -41.18 -12.71
CA GLN A 139 -39.41 -42.27 -13.68
C GLN A 139 -39.09 -43.61 -13.01
N ALA A 140 -38.18 -43.61 -12.02
CA ALA A 140 -37.83 -44.80 -11.25
C ALA A 140 -39.03 -45.36 -10.47
N GLN A 141 -39.86 -44.49 -9.90
CA GLN A 141 -41.08 -44.89 -9.21
C GLN A 141 -42.10 -45.51 -10.18
N SER A 142 -42.31 -44.90 -11.35
CA SER A 142 -43.20 -45.43 -12.39
C SER A 142 -42.74 -46.80 -12.89
N LEU A 143 -41.43 -46.98 -13.11
CA LEU A 143 -40.85 -48.25 -13.52
C LEU A 143 -41.00 -49.33 -12.44
N SER A 144 -40.78 -48.96 -11.17
CA SER A 144 -40.98 -49.86 -10.02
C SER A 144 -42.43 -50.37 -9.92
N ILE A 145 -43.41 -49.48 -10.11
CA ILE A 145 -44.84 -49.86 -10.14
C ILE A 145 -45.11 -50.83 -11.31
N SER A 146 -44.62 -50.50 -12.51
CA SER A 146 -44.82 -51.31 -13.71
C SER A 146 -44.22 -52.71 -13.56
N PHE A 147 -43.03 -52.81 -12.96
CA PHE A 147 -42.36 -54.07 -12.67
C PHE A 147 -43.15 -54.92 -11.65
N ARG A 148 -43.65 -54.30 -10.57
CA ARG A 148 -44.51 -54.99 -9.58
C ARG A 148 -45.78 -55.56 -10.23
N LEU A 149 -46.41 -54.81 -11.13
CA LEU A 149 -47.58 -55.27 -11.87
C LEU A 149 -47.26 -56.43 -12.81
N LEU A 150 -46.16 -56.34 -13.56
CA LEU A 150 -45.71 -57.41 -14.46
C LEU A 150 -45.42 -58.70 -13.69
N ASN A 151 -44.68 -58.62 -12.59
CA ASN A 151 -44.39 -59.77 -11.74
C ASN A 151 -45.66 -60.42 -11.19
N ARG A 152 -46.64 -59.61 -10.75
CA ARG A 152 -47.94 -60.13 -10.30
C ARG A 152 -48.69 -60.88 -11.42
N LEU A 153 -48.68 -60.34 -12.64
CA LEU A 153 -49.28 -61.02 -13.80
C LEU A 153 -48.56 -62.33 -14.15
N LEU A 154 -47.23 -62.35 -14.05
CA LEU A 154 -46.41 -63.54 -14.29
C LEU A 154 -46.71 -64.65 -13.27
N ILE A 155 -46.74 -64.32 -11.98
CA ILE A 155 -47.11 -65.25 -10.90
C ILE A 155 -48.51 -65.83 -11.14
N ASN A 156 -49.49 -64.98 -11.44
CA ASN A 156 -50.86 -65.42 -11.75
C ASN A 156 -50.92 -66.37 -12.96
N ARG A 157 -50.08 -66.16 -13.97
CA ARG A 157 -50.02 -67.02 -15.16
C ARG A 157 -49.41 -68.38 -14.85
N LEU A 158 -48.30 -68.41 -14.12
CA LEU A 158 -47.63 -69.64 -13.69
C LEU A 158 -48.55 -70.47 -12.77
N SER A 159 -49.24 -69.83 -11.83
CA SER A 159 -50.22 -70.49 -10.96
C SER A 159 -51.36 -71.14 -11.77
N LYS A 160 -51.89 -70.47 -12.80
CA LYS A 160 -52.90 -71.04 -13.70
C LYS A 160 -52.40 -72.22 -14.54
N GLN A 161 -51.11 -72.25 -14.89
CA GLN A 161 -50.52 -73.38 -15.62
C GLN A 161 -50.34 -74.60 -14.71
N ASN A 162 -49.86 -74.39 -13.48
CA ASN A 162 -49.66 -75.47 -12.51
C ASN A 162 -51.00 -76.09 -12.07
N SER A 163 -52.08 -75.32 -11.97
CA SER A 163 -53.41 -75.83 -11.63
C SER A 163 -54.01 -76.79 -12.69
N LYS A 164 -53.42 -76.92 -13.88
CA LYS A 164 -53.85 -77.89 -14.91
C LYS A 164 -53.07 -79.19 -14.89
N ASN A 165 -51.95 -79.24 -14.17
CA ASN A 165 -51.12 -80.43 -13.99
C ASN A 165 -51.36 -80.97 -12.59
N ASP A 166 -52.51 -81.61 -12.39
CA ASP A 166 -52.85 -82.25 -11.13
C ASP A 166 -52.17 -83.62 -11.05
N GLN A 167 -50.90 -83.63 -10.63
CA GLN A 167 -50.32 -84.71 -9.83
C GLN A 167 -48.99 -84.30 -9.22
N THR A 168 -48.97 -84.36 -7.88
CA THR A 168 -47.83 -84.47 -6.97
C THR A 168 -46.94 -83.25 -6.72
N GLN A 169 -47.07 -82.77 -5.47
CA GLN A 169 -46.01 -82.56 -4.49
C GLN A 169 -45.64 -81.11 -4.14
N ASP A 170 -46.22 -80.68 -3.01
CA ASP A 170 -45.63 -79.90 -1.92
C ASP A 170 -44.45 -78.97 -2.26
N VAL A 171 -44.77 -77.77 -2.76
CA VAL A 171 -43.85 -76.62 -2.76
C VAL A 171 -44.52 -75.51 -1.97
N GLN A 172 -44.60 -75.71 -0.65
CA GLN A 172 -44.78 -74.60 0.28
C GLN A 172 -43.49 -73.77 0.29
N ASP A 173 -43.69 -72.46 0.25
CA ASP A 173 -42.69 -71.43 0.46
C ASP A 173 -41.59 -71.31 -0.60
N VAL A 174 -41.93 -70.61 -1.69
CA VAL A 174 -40.96 -69.71 -2.34
C VAL A 174 -41.19 -68.33 -1.72
N PRO A 175 -40.43 -67.93 -0.70
CA PRO A 175 -40.52 -66.58 -0.17
C PRO A 175 -40.28 -65.59 -1.29
N LEU A 176 -40.97 -64.45 -1.23
CA LEU A 176 -40.70 -63.27 -2.04
C LEU A 176 -39.27 -62.77 -1.76
N ILE A 177 -38.26 -63.47 -2.30
CA ILE A 177 -36.83 -63.16 -2.16
C ILE A 177 -36.53 -61.72 -2.63
N TRP A 178 -37.40 -61.15 -3.45
CA TRP A 178 -37.25 -59.82 -4.03
C TRP A 178 -37.38 -58.65 -3.06
N ASP A 179 -38.14 -58.78 -1.96
CA ASP A 179 -38.21 -57.73 -0.93
C ASP A 179 -36.88 -57.59 -0.15
N LYS A 180 -35.99 -58.60 -0.23
CA LYS A 180 -34.63 -58.55 0.31
C LYS A 180 -33.57 -58.14 -0.71
N ILE A 181 -33.80 -58.31 -2.02
CA ILE A 181 -32.81 -58.01 -3.07
C ILE A 181 -32.87 -56.53 -3.51
N MET A 182 -34.04 -55.89 -3.47
CA MET A 182 -34.17 -54.46 -3.73
C MET A 182 -34.81 -53.78 -2.53
N PRO A 183 -34.03 -53.37 -1.49
CA PRO A 183 -34.56 -52.45 -0.50
C PRO A 183 -35.10 -51.21 -1.23
N PRO A 184 -36.20 -50.61 -0.76
CA PRO A 184 -36.69 -49.37 -1.34
C PRO A 184 -35.53 -48.38 -1.37
N LEU A 185 -35.15 -47.95 -2.58
CA LEU A 185 -34.13 -46.93 -2.81
C LEU A 185 -34.48 -45.73 -1.95
N SER A 186 -33.88 -45.67 -0.77
CA SER A 186 -34.10 -44.60 0.18
C SER A 186 -33.52 -43.36 -0.49
N PRO A 187 -34.31 -42.30 -0.76
CA PRO A 187 -33.86 -41.13 -1.50
C PRO A 187 -32.64 -40.42 -0.89
N ASP A 188 -32.30 -40.77 0.35
CA ASP A 188 -31.29 -40.13 1.19
C ASP A 188 -29.87 -40.65 1.02
N LEU A 189 -29.64 -41.85 0.46
CA LEU A 189 -28.27 -42.40 0.33
C LEU A 189 -27.44 -41.76 -0.80
N PHE A 190 -28.07 -41.01 -1.71
CA PHE A 190 -27.35 -40.31 -2.79
C PHE A 190 -26.98 -38.86 -2.46
N VAL A 191 -27.24 -38.40 -1.23
CA VAL A 191 -27.00 -37.01 -0.80
C VAL A 191 -25.64 -36.82 -0.10
N GLN A 192 -24.90 -37.89 0.22
CA GLN A 192 -23.72 -37.77 1.09
C GLN A 192 -22.37 -37.43 0.43
N SER A 193 -22.28 -37.24 -0.90
CA SER A 193 -20.96 -37.05 -1.55
C SER A 193 -20.64 -35.64 -2.06
N THR A 194 -21.49 -34.64 -1.87
CA THR A 194 -21.14 -33.25 -2.26
C THR A 194 -21.55 -32.26 -1.19
N GLY A 195 -20.59 -31.91 -0.33
CA GLY A 195 -20.67 -30.71 0.51
C GLY A 195 -20.91 -31.00 1.98
N ASP A 196 -19.90 -31.54 2.66
CA ASP A 196 -19.77 -31.40 4.10
C ASP A 196 -19.56 -29.90 4.39
N GLU A 197 -20.66 -29.21 4.68
CA GLU A 197 -20.65 -27.87 5.25
C GLU A 197 -20.02 -27.96 6.65
N THR A 198 -18.74 -27.64 6.78
CA THR A 198 -18.15 -27.27 8.09
C THR A 198 -18.73 -25.92 8.54
N LYS A 199 -19.95 -25.94 9.08
CA LYS A 199 -20.53 -24.87 9.90
C LYS A 199 -19.94 -24.96 11.31
N ASP A 200 -18.64 -24.74 11.47
CA ASP A 200 -18.02 -24.37 12.76
C ASP A 200 -16.52 -24.02 12.60
N ALA A 201 -16.22 -22.97 11.84
CA ALA A 201 -14.93 -22.30 11.92
C ALA A 201 -15.13 -20.86 12.42
N LYS A 202 -15.01 -20.71 13.73
CA LYS A 202 -14.81 -19.42 14.41
C LYS A 202 -13.63 -18.68 13.79
N LYS A 203 -13.87 -17.44 13.34
CA LYS A 203 -12.92 -16.31 13.15
C LYS A 203 -11.68 -16.56 12.27
N PRO A 204 -11.44 -15.74 11.22
CA PRO A 204 -10.10 -15.64 10.67
C PRO A 204 -9.21 -14.87 11.67
N ARG A 205 -8.20 -15.57 12.19
CA ARG A 205 -7.03 -14.96 12.81
C ARG A 205 -6.23 -14.35 11.66
N ILE A 206 -6.06 -13.02 11.69
CA ILE A 206 -5.18 -12.29 10.77
C ILE A 206 -3.77 -12.88 10.95
N ALA A 207 -3.32 -13.66 9.98
CA ALA A 207 -1.94 -14.08 9.86
C ALA A 207 -1.25 -13.10 8.92
N THR A 208 -0.33 -12.32 9.48
CA THR A 208 0.62 -11.48 8.77
C THR A 208 1.51 -12.38 7.92
N PHE A 209 1.27 -12.45 6.61
CA PHE A 209 2.22 -13.07 5.68
C PHE A 209 3.23 -12.04 5.23
N ALA A 210 4.49 -12.26 5.63
CA ALA A 210 5.64 -11.62 5.05
C ALA A 210 5.77 -12.06 3.58
N SER A 211 5.87 -11.08 2.70
CA SER A 211 6.10 -11.23 1.27
C SER A 211 7.52 -11.74 1.00
N SER A 212 7.63 -12.83 0.24
CA SER A 212 8.81 -13.18 -0.57
C SER A 212 8.29 -13.70 -1.92
N PRO A 213 8.90 -13.30 -3.06
CA PRO A 213 8.33 -13.59 -4.38
C PRO A 213 8.77 -14.97 -4.89
N PRO A 214 7.92 -15.70 -5.62
CA PRO A 214 8.38 -16.84 -6.42
C PRO A 214 8.83 -16.37 -7.81
N THR A 215 10.05 -16.74 -8.15
CA THR A 215 10.61 -16.74 -9.50
C THR A 215 10.01 -17.87 -10.35
N GLY A 216 9.70 -17.58 -11.61
CA GLY A 216 9.42 -18.54 -12.69
C GLY A 216 7.91 -18.76 -12.92
N LEU A 217 7.35 -18.70 -14.12
CA LEU A 217 7.87 -18.95 -15.46
C LEU A 217 7.04 -18.12 -16.47
N SER A 218 7.71 -17.40 -17.38
CA SER A 218 7.06 -16.80 -18.53
C SER A 218 7.74 -17.36 -19.78
N LEU A 219 7.00 -18.19 -20.52
CA LEU A 219 7.34 -18.67 -21.85
C LEU A 219 6.85 -17.63 -22.86
N LEU A 220 7.77 -16.83 -23.44
CA LEU A 220 7.82 -16.46 -24.86
C LEU A 220 8.96 -15.44 -25.10
N SER A 221 10.02 -15.89 -25.79
CA SER A 221 10.98 -15.05 -26.56
C SER A 221 10.39 -14.82 -27.96
N MET A 222 10.61 -13.75 -28.74
CA MET A 222 11.83 -13.06 -29.18
C MET A 222 11.40 -11.65 -29.67
N PHE A 223 12.20 -10.59 -29.57
CA PHE A 223 13.19 -10.18 -30.58
C PHE A 223 14.35 -9.43 -29.93
N ALA A 224 15.55 -9.76 -30.39
CA ALA A 224 16.80 -9.11 -30.01
C ALA A 224 17.11 -7.95 -30.97
N THR A 225 17.54 -6.82 -30.41
CA THR A 225 18.52 -5.94 -31.07
C THR A 225 19.44 -5.38 -30.00
N ALA A 226 20.72 -5.74 -30.12
CA ALA A 226 21.80 -5.26 -29.28
C ALA A 226 22.11 -3.79 -29.59
N ASN A 227 22.46 -3.01 -28.57
CA ASN A 227 23.48 -1.98 -28.69
C ASN A 227 24.12 -1.70 -27.32
N THR A 228 25.36 -2.16 -27.20
CA THR A 228 26.35 -1.83 -26.20
C THR A 228 26.76 -0.36 -26.29
N ILE A 229 26.60 0.41 -25.21
CA ILE A 229 27.42 1.58 -24.94
C ILE A 229 27.93 1.45 -23.49
N LYS A 230 29.23 1.20 -23.38
CA LYS A 230 30.03 1.36 -22.17
C LYS A 230 30.11 2.85 -21.86
N ASN A 231 29.85 3.25 -20.63
CA ASN A 231 30.43 4.45 -20.03
C ASN A 231 30.58 4.23 -18.54
N GLY A 232 31.83 4.22 -18.08
CA GLY A 232 32.19 4.23 -16.68
C GLY A 232 32.02 5.62 -16.09
N SER A 233 31.52 5.69 -14.87
CA SER A 233 31.56 6.88 -14.04
C SER A 233 32.28 6.56 -12.75
N ASN A 234 33.40 7.25 -12.56
CA ASN A 234 34.19 7.28 -11.34
C ASN A 234 33.40 8.05 -10.27
N THR A 235 33.14 7.41 -9.14
CA THR A 235 32.70 8.09 -7.90
C THR A 235 33.88 8.15 -6.93
N PRO A 236 34.30 9.32 -6.43
CA PRO A 236 35.24 9.36 -5.32
C PRO A 236 34.51 9.10 -4.00
N SER A 237 34.92 8.03 -3.31
CA SER A 237 34.61 7.80 -1.89
C SER A 237 35.30 8.86 -1.04
N CYS A 238 34.54 9.55 -0.20
CA CYS A 238 35.09 10.38 0.87
C CYS A 238 34.96 9.62 2.19
N THR A 239 36.05 8.98 2.58
CA THR A 239 36.26 8.39 3.90
C THR A 239 36.55 9.53 4.88
N ILE A 240 35.67 9.79 5.85
CA ILE A 240 36.01 10.61 7.02
C ILE A 240 35.94 9.73 8.26
N LEU A 241 37.13 9.48 8.80
CA LEU A 241 37.36 8.88 10.11
C LEU A 241 36.81 9.76 11.23
N GLY A 242 36.10 9.11 12.16
CA GLY A 242 36.36 9.14 13.59
C GLY A 242 36.59 10.49 14.28
N SER A 243 35.59 10.92 15.06
CA SER A 243 35.83 11.61 16.33
C SER A 243 34.74 11.26 17.34
N ARG A 244 35.17 10.56 18.40
CA ARG A 244 34.42 10.31 19.63
C ARG A 244 34.42 11.56 20.49
N ILE A 245 33.27 12.02 21.00
CA ILE A 245 33.14 12.54 22.38
C ILE A 245 31.66 12.31 22.85
N PRO A 246 31.30 12.41 24.15
CA PRO A 246 30.64 11.32 24.87
C PRO A 246 29.19 11.64 25.25
N THR A 247 28.44 10.60 25.58
CA THR A 247 27.13 10.67 26.23
C THR A 247 27.27 10.97 27.72
N THR A 248 26.83 12.16 28.15
CA THR A 248 26.47 12.44 29.55
C THR A 248 25.07 13.06 29.63
N THR A 249 24.15 12.22 30.12
CA THR A 249 23.06 12.48 31.06
C THR A 249 22.83 13.93 31.52
N THR A 250 21.66 14.51 31.24
CA THR A 250 20.78 15.13 32.27
C THR A 250 19.43 15.52 31.68
N GLY A 251 18.35 15.17 32.39
CA GLY A 251 16.98 15.46 31.98
C GLY A 251 16.61 16.93 32.11
N TRP A 252 15.77 17.39 31.18
CA TRP A 252 15.01 18.63 31.31
C TRP A 252 13.55 18.35 30.95
N ARG A 253 12.70 18.36 31.99
CA ARG A 253 11.27 18.68 31.89
C ARG A 253 11.17 20.20 31.77
N GLY A 254 10.32 20.70 30.88
CA GLY A 254 9.88 22.09 30.88
C GLY A 254 9.43 22.58 29.51
N PRO A 255 8.21 23.17 29.37
CA PRO A 255 7.59 23.45 28.08
C PRO A 255 8.06 24.80 27.53
N MET A 256 8.30 24.88 26.21
CA MET A 256 8.43 26.16 25.49
C MET A 256 7.21 26.37 24.60
N PRO A 257 6.65 27.58 24.55
CA PRO A 257 5.46 27.89 23.75
C PRO A 257 5.87 28.07 22.29
N ILE A 258 5.32 27.25 21.41
CA ILE A 258 5.45 27.44 19.97
C ILE A 258 4.48 28.55 19.56
N ASN A 259 5.03 29.71 19.22
CA ASN A 259 4.34 30.73 18.44
C ASN A 259 3.93 30.10 17.10
N ARG A 260 2.62 29.90 16.97
CA ARG A 260 1.94 29.30 15.84
C ARG A 260 1.86 30.34 14.73
N ALA A 261 2.84 30.36 13.84
CA ALA A 261 2.71 31.03 12.56
C ALA A 261 1.66 30.28 11.73
N THR A 262 0.58 30.99 11.44
CA THR A 262 -0.58 30.58 10.65
C THR A 262 -0.13 30.23 9.22
N MET A 263 -0.09 28.94 8.90
CA MET A 263 -0.04 28.48 7.51
C MET A 263 -1.43 28.69 6.88
N PRO A 264 -1.54 29.10 5.60
CA PRO A 264 -2.82 29.29 4.94
C PRO A 264 -3.53 27.95 4.73
N THR A 265 -4.72 27.86 5.34
CA THR A 265 -5.65 26.74 5.28
C THR A 265 -6.15 26.53 3.84
N MET A 266 -5.83 25.39 3.22
CA MET A 266 -6.54 24.87 2.04
C MET A 266 -7.94 24.41 2.47
N SER A 267 -8.83 25.37 2.66
CA SER A 267 -10.20 25.23 3.21
C SER A 267 -11.27 24.85 2.17
N GLY A 268 -10.91 24.16 1.09
CA GLY A 268 -11.86 23.88 -0.01
C GLY A 268 -12.46 22.47 -0.05
N TYR A 269 -11.69 21.44 0.34
CA TYR A 269 -12.08 20.04 0.08
C TYR A 269 -12.30 19.19 1.34
N ALA A 270 -12.08 19.75 2.53
CA ALA A 270 -12.31 19.05 3.80
C ALA A 270 -13.77 19.14 4.31
N GLU A 271 -14.59 20.02 3.76
CA GLU A 271 -15.92 20.31 4.33
C GLU A 271 -17.03 19.36 3.83
N SER A 272 -16.85 18.74 2.66
CA SER A 272 -17.81 17.76 2.11
C SER A 272 -17.61 16.34 2.66
N ILE A 273 -16.39 15.95 3.05
CA ILE A 273 -16.13 14.64 3.71
C ILE A 273 -16.50 14.70 5.21
N SER A 274 -16.38 15.88 5.84
CA SER A 274 -16.61 16.04 7.29
C SER A 274 -18.09 16.00 7.72
N ARG A 275 -19.04 16.34 6.82
CA ARG A 275 -20.47 16.30 7.15
C ARG A 275 -21.04 14.88 7.17
N GLU A 276 -20.56 13.99 6.30
CA GLU A 276 -21.05 12.60 6.22
C GLU A 276 -20.37 11.64 7.21
N GLU A 277 -19.20 11.99 7.75
CA GLU A 277 -18.58 11.24 8.85
C GLU A 277 -19.25 11.54 10.22
N SER A 278 -19.85 12.72 10.37
CA SER A 278 -20.48 13.16 11.64
C SER A 278 -21.74 12.38 12.02
N SER A 279 -22.36 11.69 11.06
CA SER A 279 -23.53 10.81 11.22
C SER A 279 -23.17 9.37 11.66
N LYS A 280 -21.87 9.01 11.71
CA LYS A 280 -21.40 7.69 12.18
C LYS A 280 -21.08 7.63 13.68
N LEU A 281 -21.30 8.72 14.42
CA LEU A 281 -21.01 8.79 15.85
C LEU A 281 -22.29 8.66 16.68
N LYS A 282 -22.34 7.68 17.57
CA LYS A 282 -23.38 7.55 18.61
C LYS A 282 -22.80 7.88 19.98
N THR A 283 -23.65 8.12 20.97
CA THR A 283 -23.21 8.39 22.34
C THR A 283 -23.00 7.10 23.13
N CYS A 284 -21.93 7.02 23.92
CA CYS A 284 -21.67 5.89 24.79
C CYS A 284 -22.72 5.82 25.91
N MET A 285 -23.37 4.67 26.09
CA MET A 285 -24.42 4.51 27.10
C MET A 285 -23.94 4.69 28.55
N SER A 286 -22.65 4.53 28.82
CA SER A 286 -22.11 4.62 30.19
C SER A 286 -21.59 6.01 30.58
N CYS A 287 -21.05 6.79 29.63
CA CYS A 287 -20.41 8.08 29.91
C CYS A 287 -20.78 9.20 28.95
N GLN A 288 -21.65 8.94 27.97
CA GLN A 288 -22.15 9.91 27.00
C GLN A 288 -21.06 10.58 26.13
N GLN A 289 -19.88 9.98 25.99
CA GLN A 289 -18.90 10.41 24.98
C GLN A 289 -19.30 9.93 23.57
N ARG A 290 -18.98 10.71 22.53
CA ARG A 290 -19.19 10.30 21.13
C ARG A 290 -18.27 9.13 20.77
N ILE A 291 -18.85 8.05 20.26
CA ILE A 291 -18.19 6.80 19.87
C ILE A 291 -18.68 6.35 18.50
N HIS A 292 -17.90 5.53 17.79
CA HIS A 292 -18.30 4.96 16.50
C HIS A 292 -19.60 4.12 16.64
N ARG A 293 -20.53 4.20 15.66
CA ARG A 293 -21.88 3.60 15.75
C ARG A 293 -21.86 2.08 16.06
N ASN A 294 -20.83 1.38 15.60
CA ASN A 294 -20.70 -0.07 15.80
C ASN A 294 -20.06 -0.45 17.16
N ALA A 295 -19.56 0.51 17.95
CA ALA A 295 -18.96 0.22 19.25
C ALA A 295 -20.04 0.27 20.36
N PRO A 296 -20.22 -0.76 21.20
CA PRO A 296 -21.25 -0.73 22.25
C PRO A 296 -20.95 0.26 23.38
N ILE A 297 -19.66 0.47 23.70
CA ILE A 297 -19.18 1.37 24.77
C ILE A 297 -17.87 2.05 24.36
N CYS A 298 -17.52 3.17 25.00
CA CYS A 298 -16.25 3.85 24.73
C CYS A 298 -15.04 3.05 25.29
N PRO A 299 -13.83 3.27 24.74
CA PRO A 299 -12.61 2.58 25.21
C PRO A 299 -12.36 2.74 26.71
N PHE A 300 -12.63 3.93 27.26
CA PHE A 300 -12.46 4.20 28.69
C PHE A 300 -13.43 3.39 29.57
N CYS A 301 -14.72 3.36 29.19
CA CYS A 301 -15.73 2.57 29.91
C CYS A 301 -15.45 1.07 29.80
N LYS A 302 -14.98 0.61 28.63
CA LYS A 302 -14.57 -0.79 28.43
C LYS A 302 -13.46 -1.19 29.41
N SER A 303 -12.41 -0.40 29.52
CA SER A 303 -11.29 -0.63 30.45
C SER A 303 -11.72 -0.56 31.93
N LYS A 304 -12.70 0.28 32.27
CA LYS A 304 -13.25 0.37 33.63
C LYS A 304 -14.09 -0.85 34.03
N ILE A 305 -14.73 -1.51 33.08
CA ILE A 305 -15.50 -2.74 33.33
C ILE A 305 -14.55 -3.95 33.45
N THR A 306 -13.57 -4.09 32.55
CA THR A 306 -12.62 -5.22 32.58
C THR A 306 -11.76 -5.21 33.86
N SER A 307 -11.36 -4.02 34.33
CA SER A 307 -10.60 -3.88 35.59
C SER A 307 -11.39 -4.26 36.85
N LYS A 308 -12.73 -4.18 36.84
CA LYS A 308 -13.57 -4.64 37.96
C LYS A 308 -13.76 -6.17 37.96
N LEU A 309 -13.78 -6.81 36.78
CA LEU A 309 -13.94 -8.25 36.66
C LEU A 309 -12.71 -9.01 37.18
N ASN A 310 -11.50 -8.56 36.81
CA ASN A 310 -10.25 -9.19 37.24
C ASN A 310 -9.94 -9.04 38.75
N LYS A 311 -10.65 -8.16 39.46
CA LYS A 311 -10.52 -8.01 40.91
C LYS A 311 -11.44 -8.95 41.70
N ARG A 312 -12.44 -9.57 41.07
CA ARG A 312 -13.32 -10.55 41.72
C ARG A 312 -12.83 -12.00 41.59
N SER A 313 -11.96 -12.31 40.63
CA SER A 313 -11.42 -13.66 40.43
C SER A 313 -10.16 -13.99 41.26
N ARG A 314 -9.88 -13.23 42.32
CA ARG A 314 -8.73 -13.45 43.23
C ARG A 314 -9.17 -13.63 44.70
N LYS A 315 -10.40 -14.09 44.91
CA LYS A 315 -10.87 -14.57 46.21
C LYS A 315 -11.33 -16.01 46.07
#